data_AF-A0A383C3C2-F1
#
_entry.id   AF-A0A383C3C2-F1
#
_cell.length_a   1.000
_cell.length_b   1.000
_cell.length_c   1.000
_cell.angle_alpha   90.00
_cell.angle_beta   90.00
_cell.angle_gamma   90.00
#
_symmetry.space_group_name_H-M   'P 1'
#
loop_
_entity.id
_entity.type
_entity.pdbx_description
1 polymer ?
#
loop_
_entity_poly.entity_id
_entity_poly.type
_entity_poly.pdbx_seq_one_letter_code
_entity_poly.pdbx_strand_id
1 'polypeptide(L)'
;MDLGILIIISALVGAKLMLFLVEFDRFTSDPAQLLVLLKSGGVYYGGLLLAVPVAWWYIFNYQLPFWTTCDLFAPGIALGQAVGRMGCLLAGCCYGQTTEVPWGITFTNT
;
A
#
# COMPACT_ATOMS: atom_id res chain seq x y z
N MET A 1 -12.45 9.52 15.02
CA MET A 1 -11.46 8.41 14.92
C MET A 1 -11.92 7.35 13.91
N ASP A 2 -13.20 7.33 13.57
CA ASP A 2 -13.83 6.34 12.69
C ASP A 2 -13.31 6.40 11.24
N LEU A 3 -13.05 7.61 10.71
CA LEU A 3 -12.51 7.78 9.35
C LEU A 3 -11.17 7.08 9.14
N GLY A 4 -10.23 7.20 10.09
CA GLY A 4 -8.91 6.57 9.98
C GLY A 4 -9.01 5.05 9.96
N ILE A 5 -9.87 4.47 10.80
CA ILE A 5 -10.11 3.02 10.85
C ILE A 5 -10.74 2.53 9.54
N LEU A 6 -11.75 3.25 9.03
CA LEU A 6 -12.39 2.92 7.76
C LEU A 6 -11.41 2.99 6.58
N ILE A 7 -10.52 3.99 6.55
CA ILE A 7 -9.47 4.11 5.53
C ILE A 7 -8.49 2.93 5.61
N ILE A 8 -8.05 2.55 6.81
CA ILE A 8 -7.12 1.41 6.98
C ILE A 8 -7.78 0.10 6.52
N ILE A 9 -9.04 -0.15 6.93
CA ILE A 9 -9.77 -1.36 6.55
C ILE A 9 -10.00 -1.40 5.04
N SER A 10 -10.49 -0.32 4.45
CA SER A 10 -10.73 -0.23 3.00
C SER A 10 -9.43 -0.36 2.19
N ALA A 11 -8.33 0.23 2.65
CA ALA A 11 -7.01 0.07 2.03
C ALA A 11 -6.54 -1.39 2.07
N LEU A 12 -6.70 -2.07 3.20
CA LEU A 12 -6.27 -3.46 3.36
C LEU A 12 -7.14 -4.42 2.52
N VAL A 13 -8.45 -4.20 2.52
CA VAL A 13 -9.39 -4.94 1.68
C VAL A 13 -9.08 -4.69 0.20
N GLY A 14 -8.83 -3.45 -0.20
CA GLY A 14 -8.53 -3.12 -1.60
C GLY A 14 -7.19 -3.65 -2.09
N ALA A 15 -6.16 -3.62 -1.25
CA ALA A 15 -4.87 -4.19 -1.59
C ALA A 15 -4.97 -5.70 -1.86
N LYS A 16 -5.80 -6.41 -1.11
CA LYS A 16 -6.06 -7.85 -1.32
C LYS A 16 -6.98 -8.14 -2.49
N LEU A 17 -8.05 -7.36 -2.65
CA LEU A 17 -9.00 -7.54 -3.74
C LEU A 17 -8.31 -7.33 -5.10
N MET A 18 -7.45 -6.31 -5.20
CA MET A 18 -6.68 -6.08 -6.42
C MET A 18 -5.64 -7.17 -6.66
N LEU A 19 -5.00 -7.70 -5.61
CA LEU A 19 -4.09 -8.85 -5.75
C LEU A 19 -4.86 -10.08 -6.26
N PHE A 20 -6.06 -10.33 -5.74
CA PHE A 20 -6.92 -11.42 -6.20
C PHE A 20 -7.32 -11.27 -7.68
N LEU A 21 -7.60 -10.04 -8.14
CA LEU A 21 -7.92 -9.78 -9.55
C LEU A 21 -6.71 -9.98 -10.48
N VAL A 22 -5.52 -9.56 -10.05
CA VAL A 22 -4.28 -9.73 -10.85
C VAL A 22 -3.86 -11.19 -10.93
N GLU A 23 -4.00 -11.93 -9.83
CA GLU A 23 -3.65 -13.35 -9.75
C GLU A 23 -4.83 -14.29 -10.07
N PHE A 24 -5.92 -13.77 -10.64
CA PHE A 24 -7.18 -14.52 -10.84
C PHE A 24 -7.02 -15.78 -11.72
N ASP A 25 -6.20 -15.68 -12.78
CA ASP A 25 -5.82 -16.82 -13.63
C ASP A 25 -5.06 -17.91 -12.85
N ARG A 26 -4.20 -17.50 -11.92
CA ARG A 26 -3.44 -18.40 -11.03
C ARG A 26 -4.35 -19.06 -9.98
N PHE A 27 -5.34 -18.32 -9.51
CA PHE A 27 -6.29 -18.77 -8.49
C PHE A 27 -7.25 -19.86 -9.01
N THR A 28 -7.64 -19.77 -10.28
CA THR A 28 -8.52 -20.77 -10.93
C THR A 28 -7.83 -22.13 -11.06
N SER A 29 -6.49 -22.15 -11.04
CA SER A 29 -5.69 -23.36 -11.22
C SER A 29 -5.38 -24.11 -9.92
N ASP A 30 -5.29 -23.42 -8.77
CA ASP A 30 -4.94 -24.07 -7.49
C ASP A 30 -5.43 -23.31 -6.24
N PRO A 31 -6.49 -23.78 -5.56
CA PRO A 31 -7.07 -23.10 -4.39
C PRO A 31 -6.17 -23.11 -3.14
N ALA A 32 -5.09 -23.91 -3.11
CA ALA A 32 -4.12 -23.91 -2.01
C ALA A 32 -3.28 -22.62 -1.91
N GLN A 33 -3.24 -21.81 -2.98
CA GLN A 33 -2.49 -20.55 -3.03
C GLN A 33 -3.15 -19.40 -2.24
N LEU A 34 -4.35 -19.60 -1.69
CA LEU A 34 -5.03 -18.65 -0.78
C LEU A 34 -4.17 -18.33 0.47
N LEU A 35 -3.37 -19.29 0.93
CA LEU A 35 -2.43 -19.10 2.05
C LEU A 35 -1.20 -18.27 1.64
N VAL A 36 -0.79 -18.35 0.37
CA VAL A 36 0.27 -17.50 -0.20
C VAL A 36 -0.23 -16.07 -0.37
N LEU A 37 -1.51 -15.89 -0.72
CA LEU A 37 -2.22 -14.60 -0.73
C LEU A 37 -2.22 -13.90 0.65
N LEU A 38 -2.19 -14.66 1.75
CA LEU A 38 -2.02 -14.12 3.10
C LEU A 38 -0.57 -13.73 3.43
N LYS A 39 0.40 -14.40 2.79
CA LYS A 39 1.85 -14.21 2.98
C LYS A 39 2.47 -13.17 2.04
N SER A 40 1.84 -12.93 0.89
CA SER A 40 2.31 -12.02 -0.13
C SER A 40 1.97 -10.57 0.22
N GLY A 41 2.89 -9.65 -0.06
CA GLY A 41 2.65 -8.22 0.07
C GLY A 41 1.53 -7.81 -0.88
N GLY A 42 0.46 -7.20 -0.34
CA GLY A 42 -0.67 -6.71 -1.13
C GLY A 42 -0.24 -5.69 -2.20
N VAL A 43 -1.05 -5.53 -3.24
CA VAL A 43 -0.77 -4.55 -4.28
C VAL A 43 -1.05 -3.14 -3.74
N TYR A 44 -0.01 -2.32 -3.60
CA TYR A 44 -0.13 -0.95 -3.09
C TYR A 44 -1.19 -0.12 -3.84
N TYR A 45 -1.22 -0.23 -5.17
CA TYR A 45 -2.21 0.45 -6.00
C TYR A 45 -3.66 0.05 -5.67
N GLY A 46 -3.90 -1.21 -5.32
CA GLY A 46 -5.23 -1.69 -4.94
C GLY A 46 -5.74 -1.07 -3.65
N GLY A 47 -4.85 -0.90 -2.67
CA GLY A 47 -5.19 -0.23 -1.42
C GLY A 47 -5.47 1.25 -1.64
N LEU A 48 -4.66 1.94 -2.44
CA LEU A 48 -4.86 3.35 -2.76
C LEU A 48 -6.16 3.59 -3.53
N LEU A 49 -6.46 2.74 -4.51
CA LEU A 49 -7.63 2.88 -5.39
C LEU A 49 -8.95 2.69 -4.64
N LEU A 50 -8.97 1.93 -3.54
CA LEU A 50 -10.14 1.78 -2.68
C LEU A 50 -10.18 2.78 -1.52
N ALA A 51 -9.02 3.14 -0.95
CA ALA A 51 -8.94 4.11 0.14
C ALA A 51 -9.37 5.52 -0.27
N VAL A 52 -8.98 5.98 -1.47
CA VAL A 52 -9.29 7.35 -1.94
C VAL A 52 -10.79 7.58 -2.12
N PRO A 53 -11.56 6.72 -2.82
CA PRO A 53 -13.01 6.87 -2.93
C PRO A 53 -13.74 6.76 -1.60
N VAL A 54 -13.30 5.88 -0.70
CA VAL A 54 -13.91 5.73 0.63
C VAL A 54 -13.67 6.96 1.50
N ALA A 55 -12.44 7.50 1.49
CA ALA A 55 -12.13 8.75 2.18
C ALA A 55 -12.95 9.92 1.61
N TRP A 56 -13.05 10.02 0.28
CA TRP A 56 -13.86 11.02 -0.39
C TRP A 56 -15.33 10.91 0.02
N TRP A 57 -15.93 9.72 -0.12
CA TRP A 57 -17.33 9.51 0.24
C TRP A 57 -17.62 9.86 1.71
N TYR A 58 -16.73 9.50 2.62
CA TYR A 58 -16.89 9.82 4.04
C TYR A 58 -16.78 11.33 4.32
N ILE A 59 -15.83 12.04 3.71
CA ILE A 59 -15.68 13.49 3.88
C ILE A 59 -16.95 14.22 3.41
N PHE A 60 -17.53 13.79 2.28
CA PHE A 60 -18.76 14.36 1.74
C PHE A 60 -19.99 14.03 2.60
N ASN A 61 -20.13 12.79 3.05
CA ASN A 61 -21.29 12.36 3.83
C ASN A 61 -21.35 13.04 5.21
N TYR A 62 -20.20 13.30 5.82
CA TYR A 62 -20.10 13.94 7.14
C TYR A 62 -19.82 15.45 7.07
N GLN A 63 -19.84 16.04 5.87
CA GLN A 63 -19.57 17.48 5.62
C GLN A 63 -18.29 17.99 6.29
N LEU A 64 -17.24 17.18 6.27
CA LEU A 64 -15.98 17.52 6.92
C LEU A 64 -15.17 18.51 6.05
N PRO A 65 -14.39 19.42 6.67
CA PRO A 65 -13.50 20.31 5.94
C PRO A 65 -12.41 19.47 5.25
N PHE A 66 -12.49 19.38 3.92
CA PHE A 66 -11.60 18.55 3.09
C PHE A 66 -10.12 18.86 3.35
N TRP A 67 -9.74 20.14 3.29
CA TRP A 67 -8.35 20.59 3.47
C TRP A 67 -7.79 20.24 4.85
N THR A 68 -8.53 20.55 5.92
CA THR A 68 -8.11 20.22 7.29
C THR A 68 -7.98 18.71 7.50
N THR A 69 -8.86 17.93 6.88
CA THR A 69 -8.80 16.47 6.94
C THR A 69 -7.55 15.96 6.23
N CYS A 70 -7.25 16.46 5.03
CA CYS A 70 -6.04 16.10 4.28
C CYS A 70 -4.76 16.48 5.04
N ASP A 71 -4.69 17.68 5.63
CA ASP A 71 -3.53 18.14 6.39
C ASP A 71 -3.27 17.26 7.62
N LEU A 72 -4.33 16.76 8.26
CA LEU A 72 -4.21 15.83 9.39
C LEU A 72 -3.62 14.47 8.99
N PHE A 73 -3.97 13.95 7.81
CA PHE A 73 -3.50 12.65 7.33
C PHE A 73 -2.15 12.71 6.60
N ALA A 74 -1.78 13.87 6.03
CA ALA A 74 -0.53 14.07 5.31
C ALA A 74 0.72 13.57 6.06
N PRO A 75 0.97 13.92 7.35
CA PRO A 75 2.14 13.44 8.08
C PRO A 75 2.12 11.91 8.29
N GLY A 76 0.93 11.33 8.51
CA GLY A 76 0.78 9.88 8.67
C GLY A 76 1.11 9.12 7.38
N ILE A 77 0.64 9.63 6.23
CA ILE A 77 0.95 9.05 4.91
C ILE A 77 2.45 9.17 4.61
N ALA A 78 3.06 10.33 4.91
CA ALA A 78 4.49 10.54 4.70
C ALA A 78 5.35 9.58 5.54
N LEU A 79 5.02 9.38 6.82
CA LEU A 79 5.69 8.40 7.67
C LEU A 79 5.49 6.97 7.17
N GLY A 80 4.28 6.60 6.76
CA GLY A 80 4.00 5.29 6.17
C GLY A 80 4.83 5.02 4.91
N GLN A 81 4.94 6.01 4.03
CA GLN A 81 5.77 5.92 2.82
C GLN A 81 7.27 5.83 3.14
N ALA A 82 7.75 6.59 4.12
CA ALA A 82 9.14 6.51 4.55
C ALA A 82 9.50 5.11 5.06
N VAL A 83 8.66 4.54 5.93
CA VAL A 83 8.85 3.16 6.44
C VAL A 83 8.74 2.14 5.30
N GLY A 84 7.77 2.28 4.39
CA GLY A 84 7.62 1.40 3.24
C GLY A 84 8.85 1.39 2.32
N ARG A 85 9.42 2.56 2.03
CA ARG A 85 10.64 2.69 1.22
C ARG A 85 11.88 2.13 1.90
N MET A 86 12.00 2.30 3.21
CA MET A 86 13.04 1.60 3.97
C MET A 86 12.88 0.09 3.87
N GLY A 87 11.64 -0.42 3.96
CA GLY A 87 11.35 -1.84 3.74
C GLY A 87 11.77 -2.33 2.35
N CYS A 88 11.46 -1.58 1.29
CA CYS A 88 11.92 -1.90 -0.07
C CYS A 88 13.44 -1.94 -0.18
N LEU A 89 14.12 -0.95 0.41
CA LEU A 89 15.57 -0.89 0.43
C LEU A 89 16.17 -2.12 1.13
N LEU A 90 15.65 -2.49 2.30
CA LEU A 90 16.11 -3.67 3.04
C LEU A 90 15.81 -4.99 2.33
N ALA A 91 14.70 -5.06 1.59
CA ALA A 91 14.36 -6.19 0.73
C ALA A 91 15.19 -6.25 -0.56
N GLY A 92 16.04 -5.26 -0.84
CA GLY A 92 16.82 -5.19 -2.07
C GLY A 92 16.00 -4.93 -3.33
N CYS A 93 14.79 -4.36 -3.19
CA CYS A 93 13.94 -4.01 -4.32
C CYS A 93 13.88 -2.48 -4.53
N CYS A 94 13.74 -2.06 -5.79
CA CYS A 94 13.55 -0.65 -6.16
C CYS A 94 14.73 0.30 -5.79
N TYR A 95 15.98 -0.17 -5.84
CA TYR A 95 17.19 0.59 -5.46
C TYR A 95 17.68 1.63 -6.48
N GLY A 96 16.96 1.82 -7.60
CA GLY A 96 17.28 2.87 -8.57
C GLY A 96 18.43 2.49 -9.51
N GLN A 97 19.31 3.46 -9.80
CA GLN A 97 20.39 3.31 -10.79
C GLN A 97 21.73 2.95 -10.12
N THR A 98 22.58 2.26 -10.89
CA THR A 98 23.96 1.97 -10.48
C THR A 98 24.74 3.26 -10.27
N THR A 99 25.40 3.38 -9.13
CA THR A 99 26.12 4.59 -8.75
C THR A 99 27.47 4.22 -8.13
N GLU A 100 28.51 5.00 -8.43
CA GLU A 100 29.88 4.80 -7.93
C GLU A 100 30.24 5.72 -6.74
N VAL A 101 29.24 6.41 -6.19
CA VAL A 101 29.40 7.32 -5.04
C VAL A 101 29.67 6.56 -3.74
N PRO A 102 30.37 7.17 -2.75
CA PRO A 102 30.81 6.47 -1.54
C PRO A 102 29.66 6.01 -0.62
N TRP A 103 28.43 6.49 -0.81
CA TRP A 103 27.22 6.04 -0.11
C TRP A 103 26.35 5.09 -0.94
N GLY A 104 26.89 4.53 -2.02
CA GLY A 104 26.22 3.50 -2.80
C GLY A 104 26.00 2.24 -1.98
N ILE A 105 24.83 1.61 -2.15
CA ILE A 105 24.47 0.37 -1.45
C ILE A 105 24.59 -0.78 -2.45
N THR A 106 25.42 -1.78 -2.13
CA THR A 106 25.58 -2.99 -2.94
C THR A 106 24.71 -4.10 -2.38
N PHE A 107 23.71 -4.53 -3.15
CA PHE A 107 22.87 -5.68 -2.80
C PHE A 107 23.53 -6.97 -3.28
N THR A 108 23.93 -7.84 -2.35
CA THR A 108 24.68 -9.07 -2.66
C THR A 108 23.81 -10.33 -2.73
N ASN A 109 22.59 -10.31 -2.15
CA ASN A 109 21.66 -11.44 -2.18
C ASN A 109 20.32 -11.01 -2.80
N THR A 110 19.82 -11.83 -3.74
CA THR A 110 18.45 -11.82 -4.28
C THR A 110 17.71 -13.06 -3.84
#